data_AF-A0A3D4C5J2-F1
#
_entry.id   AF-A0A3D4C5J2-F1
#
_cell.length_a   1.000
_cell.length_b   1.000
_cell.length_c   1.000
_cell.angle_alpha   90.00
_cell.angle_beta   90.00
_cell.angle_gamma   90.00
#
_symmetry.space_group_name_H-M   'P 1'
#
loop_
_entity.id
_entity.type
_entity.pdbx_description
1 polymer ?
#
loop_
_entity_poly.entity_id
_entity_poly.type
_entity_poly.pdbx_seq_one_letter_code
_entity_poly.pdbx_strand_id
1 'polypeptide(L)'
;MLSTSKSSSRQLSSKQLLLARNKLKAKPQLNRNACYQVVENLELQKSYQRLLTLPKHLQVLQLFKSPSTLEEIQHYLPSEWETTETQIADIVQKLIDLELLKENFPLPKFTKPIFIVSAPRAGSTLLFETLAQFPDLWTIGDESHEIIEGIPELHPAARNFSSNRLTQDDVLPHIPTILTERFTRQLQDREARGYLNFPINERLPIIRFLEKTPKNALRIPFLKTVFPEALFVYLYREPRENISSLMEGWRSQRFPSYQFLSGWPYRQWCFLLTPGWESLQEASIVEIAAHQWYTANAYILDDLETLPQKSWHLVNYYDLIQDPKKTISQIAEFAQLRWDKHIEEILSQSLPVARRTLSEPSPDKWRKNEKEIEAVLPGLEPLLTRLKNKIS
;
A
#
# COMPACT_ATOMS: atom_id res chain seq x y z
N MET A 1 -24.88 47.72 -14.07
CA MET A 1 -23.70 48.06 -13.23
C MET A 1 -23.66 47.05 -12.10
N LEU A 2 -23.01 45.89 -12.24
CA LEU A 2 -21.58 45.62 -12.02
C LEU A 2 -21.05 46.18 -10.68
N SER A 3 -20.81 45.28 -9.71
CA SER A 3 -19.81 45.37 -8.63
C SER A 3 -19.89 44.07 -7.81
N THR A 4 -19.23 42.99 -8.25
CA THR A 4 -17.94 42.45 -7.74
C THR A 4 -17.89 42.14 -6.24
N SER A 5 -18.02 40.86 -5.88
CA SER A 5 -17.30 40.28 -4.74
C SER A 5 -16.40 39.14 -5.25
N LYS A 6 -15.09 39.42 -5.27
CA LYS A 6 -14.05 38.43 -5.52
C LYS A 6 -13.93 37.53 -4.29
N SER A 7 -14.52 36.34 -4.33
CA SER A 7 -14.13 35.25 -3.43
C SER A 7 -12.93 34.54 -4.03
N SER A 8 -11.73 35.03 -3.70
CA SER A 8 -10.47 34.34 -4.00
C SER A 8 -10.34 33.13 -3.08
N SER A 9 -10.95 32.00 -3.45
CA SER A 9 -10.56 30.72 -2.86
C SER A 9 -9.17 30.37 -3.41
N ARG A 10 -8.15 30.43 -2.55
CA ARG A 10 -6.80 29.98 -2.91
C ARG A 10 -6.87 28.46 -3.17
N GLN A 11 -6.99 28.09 -4.44
CA GLN A 11 -6.75 26.72 -4.91
C GLN A 11 -5.37 26.29 -4.43
N LEU A 12 -5.31 25.26 -3.60
CA LEU A 12 -4.06 24.57 -3.33
C LEU A 12 -3.82 23.62 -4.51
N SER A 13 -2.77 23.90 -5.29
CA SER A 13 -2.30 23.03 -6.38
C SER A 13 -2.14 21.58 -5.92
N SER A 14 -2.20 20.62 -6.84
CA SER A 14 -1.89 19.19 -6.59
C SER A 14 -0.54 18.99 -5.87
N LYS A 15 0.41 19.90 -6.09
CA LYS A 15 1.69 19.98 -5.36
C LYS A 15 1.52 20.32 -3.88
N GLN A 16 0.57 21.18 -3.53
CA GLN A 16 0.24 21.56 -2.15
C GLN A 16 -0.54 20.48 -1.40
N LEU A 17 -1.33 19.65 -2.09
CA LEU A 17 -1.96 18.46 -1.51
C LEU A 17 -0.94 17.33 -1.26
N LEU A 18 0.00 17.13 -2.19
CA LEU A 18 1.14 16.22 -2.00
C LEU A 18 2.02 16.67 -0.82
N LEU A 19 2.28 17.99 -0.72
CA LEU A 19 2.97 18.59 0.44
C LEU A 19 2.19 18.44 1.75
N ALA A 20 0.86 18.53 1.72
CA ALA A 20 0.02 18.35 2.91
C ALA A 20 -0.02 16.89 3.40
N ARG A 21 0.03 15.90 2.50
CA ARG A 21 0.16 14.48 2.86
C ARG A 21 1.58 14.12 3.31
N ASN A 22 2.62 14.71 2.72
CA ASN A 22 4.00 14.53 3.19
C ASN A 22 4.20 15.03 4.63
N LYS A 23 3.41 16.00 5.11
CA LYS A 23 3.43 16.46 6.51
C LYS A 23 2.95 15.42 7.54
N LEU A 24 2.26 14.35 7.11
CA LEU A 24 1.74 13.29 7.99
C LEU A 24 2.63 12.04 8.05
N LYS A 25 3.71 11.96 7.26
CA LYS A 25 4.71 10.92 7.43
C LYS A 25 5.54 11.26 8.66
N ALA A 26 5.72 10.30 9.57
CA ALA A 26 6.69 10.43 10.65
C ALA A 26 8.04 10.82 10.03
N LYS A 27 8.64 11.91 10.48
CA LYS A 27 9.96 12.33 9.99
C LYS A 27 10.95 11.20 10.31
N PRO A 28 11.76 10.76 9.34
CA PRO A 28 12.77 9.74 9.58
C PRO A 28 13.71 10.22 10.68
N GLN A 29 13.83 9.45 11.77
CA GLN A 29 14.75 9.74 12.86
C GLN A 29 16.12 9.11 12.58
N LEU A 30 17.18 9.77 13.01
CA LEU A 30 18.54 9.29 12.96
C LEU A 30 18.66 8.02 13.81
N ASN A 31 19.03 6.92 13.15
CA ASN A 31 19.50 5.71 13.79
C ASN A 31 21.03 5.80 13.89
N ARG A 32 21.56 5.98 15.11
CA ARG A 32 23.00 6.17 15.34
C ARG A 32 23.87 5.01 14.86
N ASN A 33 23.30 3.81 14.80
CA ASN A 33 24.00 2.59 14.40
C ASN A 33 23.85 2.29 12.90
N ALA A 34 23.19 3.18 12.15
CA ALA A 34 22.95 2.97 10.74
C ALA A 34 24.02 3.63 9.87
N CYS A 35 24.22 3.04 8.70
CA CYS A 35 25.05 3.60 7.65
C CYS A 35 24.19 4.54 6.79
N TYR A 36 24.71 5.71 6.44
CA TYR A 36 24.03 6.71 5.62
C TYR A 36 24.86 7.02 4.39
N GLN A 37 24.18 7.43 3.32
CA GLN A 37 24.83 7.93 2.11
C GLN A 37 24.07 9.13 1.55
N VAL A 38 24.76 9.93 0.76
CA VAL A 38 24.16 11.02 -0.02
C VAL A 38 23.13 10.45 -1.00
N VAL A 39 21.99 11.12 -1.11
CA VAL A 39 20.97 10.78 -2.12
C VAL A 39 21.46 11.09 -3.54
N GLU A 40 21.04 10.27 -4.50
CA GLU A 40 21.35 10.51 -5.92
C GLU A 40 20.72 11.82 -6.41
N ASN A 41 21.38 12.46 -7.38
CA ASN A 41 20.93 13.73 -7.99
C ASN A 41 20.70 14.86 -6.98
N LEU A 42 21.48 14.87 -5.89
CA LEU A 42 21.42 15.86 -4.80
C LEU A 42 21.32 17.31 -5.31
N GLU A 43 22.08 17.65 -6.35
CA GLU A 43 22.16 19.00 -6.91
C GLU A 43 20.82 19.51 -7.49
N LEU A 44 19.96 18.60 -7.93
CA LEU A 44 18.62 18.92 -8.46
C LEU A 44 17.61 19.21 -7.35
N GLN A 45 17.94 18.92 -6.08
CA GLN A 45 17.03 19.12 -4.97
C GLN A 45 17.01 20.58 -4.51
N LYS A 46 15.82 21.14 -4.33
CA LYS A 46 15.65 22.50 -3.80
C LYS A 46 16.18 22.65 -2.37
N SER A 47 16.17 21.56 -1.59
CA SER A 47 16.75 21.49 -0.24
C SER A 47 18.26 21.66 -0.27
N TYR A 48 18.95 21.15 -1.29
CA TYR A 48 20.40 21.29 -1.43
C TYR A 48 20.81 22.76 -1.58
N GLN A 49 20.06 23.56 -2.35
CA GLN A 49 20.30 25.00 -2.49
C GLN A 49 20.21 25.75 -1.15
N ARG A 50 19.33 25.31 -0.24
CA ARG A 50 19.24 25.87 1.12
C ARG A 50 20.42 25.46 2.00
N LEU A 51 21.09 24.36 1.66
CA LEU A 51 22.25 23.86 2.40
C LEU A 51 23.54 24.59 2.04
N LEU A 52 23.63 25.16 0.83
CA LEU A 52 24.81 25.91 0.38
C LEU A 52 25.16 27.09 1.31
N THR A 53 24.19 27.62 2.06
CA THR A 53 24.38 28.69 3.04
C THR A 53 24.78 28.18 4.44
N LEU A 54 24.90 26.87 4.64
CA LEU A 54 25.23 26.21 5.90
C LEU A 54 26.55 25.41 5.75
N PRO A 55 27.73 26.06 5.82
CA PRO A 55 29.01 25.45 5.49
C PRO A 55 29.34 24.20 6.32
N LYS A 56 28.99 24.19 7.62
CA LYS A 56 29.16 23.00 8.46
C LYS A 56 28.31 21.81 7.98
N HIS A 57 27.07 22.04 7.57
CA HIS A 57 26.20 20.95 7.11
C HIS A 57 26.69 20.39 5.77
N LEU A 58 27.20 21.27 4.89
CA LEU A 58 27.78 20.87 3.63
C LEU A 58 29.03 20.01 3.85
N GLN A 59 29.92 20.39 4.78
CA GLN A 59 31.09 19.58 5.14
C GLN A 59 30.69 18.20 5.68
N VAL A 60 29.75 18.12 6.63
CA VAL A 60 29.24 16.83 7.14
C VAL A 60 28.63 16.00 6.00
N LEU A 61 27.85 16.62 5.10
CA LEU A 61 27.25 15.92 3.96
C LEU A 61 28.32 15.32 3.03
N GLN A 62 29.47 15.99 2.84
CA GLN A 62 30.57 15.46 2.02
C GLN A 62 31.18 14.17 2.60
N LEU A 63 31.12 13.98 3.93
CA LEU A 63 31.64 12.77 4.60
C LEU A 63 30.81 11.52 4.33
N PHE A 64 29.59 11.68 3.79
CA PHE A 64 28.68 10.59 3.40
C PHE A 64 28.67 10.32 1.88
N LYS A 65 29.67 10.81 1.14
CA LYS A 65 29.84 10.46 -0.29
C LYS A 65 30.03 8.96 -0.49
N SER A 66 30.71 8.31 0.44
CA SER A 66 30.66 6.87 0.64
C SER A 66 29.65 6.56 1.75
N PRO A 67 29.01 5.39 1.73
CA PRO A 67 28.21 4.94 2.85
C PRO A 67 29.06 4.92 4.14
N SER A 68 28.65 5.67 5.16
CA SER A 68 29.39 5.83 6.42
C SER A 68 28.45 5.85 7.62
N THR A 69 28.91 5.44 8.80
CA THR A 69 28.20 5.59 10.08
C THR A 69 28.49 6.94 10.75
N LEU A 70 27.72 7.28 11.78
CA LEU A 70 27.98 8.50 12.56
C LEU A 70 29.33 8.44 13.31
N GLU A 71 29.74 7.25 13.73
CA GLU A 71 31.02 7.00 14.40
C GLU A 71 32.20 7.14 13.43
N GLU A 72 32.07 6.61 12.22
CA GLU A 72 33.11 6.71 11.19
C GLU A 72 33.37 8.17 10.80
N ILE A 73 32.31 8.96 10.56
CA ILE A 73 32.50 10.36 10.13
C ILE A 73 33.14 11.23 11.21
N GLN A 74 32.98 10.89 12.50
CA GLN A 74 33.60 11.66 13.61
C GLN A 74 35.12 11.70 13.50
N HIS A 75 35.73 10.63 12.99
CA HIS A 75 37.18 10.54 12.78
C HIS A 75 37.70 11.45 11.66
N TYR A 76 36.81 11.95 10.80
CA TYR A 76 37.14 12.82 9.67
C TYR A 76 36.71 14.28 9.87
N LEU A 77 36.13 14.61 11.02
CA LEU A 77 35.77 16.00 11.33
C LEU A 77 37.04 16.85 11.59
N PRO A 78 37.06 18.12 11.17
CA PRO A 78 38.20 18.99 11.42
C PRO A 78 38.45 19.16 12.93
N SER A 79 39.72 19.10 13.34
CA SER A 79 40.13 19.19 14.75
C SER A 79 39.70 20.49 15.45
N GLU A 80 39.52 21.56 14.68
CA GLU A 80 39.08 22.88 15.11
C GLU A 80 37.57 22.98 15.38
N TRP A 81 36.81 21.93 15.07
CA TRP A 81 35.41 21.87 15.44
C TRP A 81 35.27 21.49 16.91
N GLU A 82 35.03 22.47 17.77
CA GLU A 82 34.52 22.26 19.14
C GLU A 82 33.04 21.82 19.11
N THR A 83 32.71 20.79 18.33
CA THR A 83 31.35 20.25 18.26
C THR A 83 31.22 18.96 19.04
N THR A 84 30.17 18.88 19.86
CA THR A 84 29.82 17.66 20.57
C THR A 84 29.23 16.61 19.62
N GLU A 85 29.27 15.34 20.01
CA GLU A 85 28.60 14.25 19.30
C GLU A 85 27.12 14.56 19.05
N THR A 86 26.44 15.19 20.02
CA THR A 86 25.05 15.64 19.91
C THR A 86 24.86 16.66 18.79
N GLN A 87 25.77 17.61 18.63
CA GLN A 87 25.66 18.63 17.57
C GLN A 87 25.86 18.02 16.17
N ILE A 88 26.72 17.01 16.03
CA ILE A 88 26.89 16.27 14.77
C ILE A 88 25.64 15.44 14.46
N ALA A 89 25.10 14.76 15.46
CA ALA A 89 23.83 14.02 15.33
C ALA A 89 22.69 14.95 14.87
N ASP A 90 22.59 16.16 15.42
CA ASP A 90 21.59 17.15 15.00
C ASP A 90 21.78 17.62 13.55
N ILE A 91 23.04 17.80 13.11
CA ILE A 91 23.34 18.13 11.71
C ILE A 91 22.90 16.98 10.80
N VAL A 92 23.25 15.74 11.13
CA VAL A 92 22.88 14.57 10.33
C VAL A 92 21.37 14.37 10.32
N GLN A 93 20.68 14.52 11.45
CA GLN A 93 19.22 14.52 11.52
C GLN A 93 18.62 15.59 10.60
N LYS A 94 19.20 16.80 10.56
CA LYS A 94 18.74 17.86 9.67
C LYS A 94 19.00 17.55 8.19
N LEU A 95 20.09 16.88 7.86
CA LEU A 95 20.35 16.39 6.49
C LEU A 95 19.34 15.31 6.07
N ILE A 96 18.95 14.43 6.99
CA ILE A 96 17.89 13.43 6.81
C ILE A 96 16.53 14.12 6.61
N ASP A 97 16.18 15.09 7.46
CA ASP A 97 14.96 15.90 7.36
C ASP A 97 14.85 16.67 6.03
N LEU A 98 16.00 17.02 5.44
CA LEU A 98 16.09 17.70 4.14
C LEU A 98 16.11 16.73 2.94
N GLU A 99 16.00 15.42 3.19
CA GLU A 99 16.08 14.35 2.20
C GLU A 99 17.41 14.32 1.44
N LEU A 100 18.50 14.78 2.07
CA LEU A 100 19.85 14.83 1.49
C LEU A 100 20.70 13.62 1.87
N LEU A 101 20.37 12.96 2.98
CA LEU A 101 20.91 11.66 3.37
C LEU A 101 19.81 10.61 3.37
N LYS A 102 20.16 9.41 2.91
CA LYS A 102 19.32 8.20 3.06
C LYS A 102 20.11 7.12 3.78
N GLU A 103 19.43 6.35 4.63
CA GLU A 103 20.04 5.15 5.21
C GLU A 103 20.43 4.20 4.06
N ASN A 104 21.68 3.73 4.09
CA ASN A 104 22.22 2.71 3.22
C ASN A 104 22.22 1.37 3.96
N PHE A 105 21.51 0.39 3.43
CA PHE A 105 21.43 -0.94 4.00
C PHE A 105 21.30 -2.00 2.90
N PRO A 106 21.79 -3.22 3.14
CA PRO A 106 21.55 -4.33 2.23
C PRO A 106 20.04 -4.61 2.17
N LEU A 107 19.49 -4.66 0.97
CA LEU A 107 18.08 -5.00 0.79
C LEU A 107 17.88 -6.50 1.08
N PRO A 108 16.87 -6.88 1.88
CA PRO A 108 16.50 -8.28 2.04
C PRO A 108 15.96 -8.83 0.72
N LYS A 109 16.15 -10.14 0.50
CA LYS A 109 15.47 -10.86 -0.56
C LYS A 109 14.05 -11.22 -0.12
N PHE A 110 13.06 -10.75 -0.87
CA PHE A 110 11.68 -11.20 -0.67
C PHE A 110 11.49 -12.55 -1.36
N THR A 111 11.21 -13.58 -0.57
CA THR A 111 10.92 -14.94 -1.08
C THR A 111 9.45 -15.24 -0.86
N LYS A 112 8.81 -15.83 -1.87
CA LYS A 112 7.37 -16.17 -1.85
C LYS A 112 6.50 -15.11 -1.15
N PRO A 113 6.57 -13.82 -1.55
CA PRO A 113 5.76 -12.78 -0.94
C PRO A 113 4.28 -13.04 -1.21
N ILE A 114 3.43 -12.71 -0.25
CA ILE A 114 1.99 -12.98 -0.28
C ILE A 114 1.26 -11.65 -0.51
N PHE A 115 0.46 -11.59 -1.56
CA PHE A 115 -0.42 -10.46 -1.85
C PHE A 115 -1.87 -10.88 -1.67
N ILE A 116 -2.59 -10.21 -0.77
CA ILE A 116 -4.05 -10.35 -0.69
C ILE A 116 -4.67 -9.45 -1.75
N VAL A 117 -5.36 -10.05 -2.70
CA VAL A 117 -6.09 -9.35 -3.77
C VAL A 117 -7.58 -9.55 -3.58
N SER A 118 -8.35 -8.47 -3.71
CA SER A 118 -9.80 -8.50 -3.52
C SER A 118 -10.44 -7.25 -4.14
N ALA A 119 -11.73 -7.29 -4.43
CA ALA A 119 -12.50 -6.06 -4.56
C ALA A 119 -12.40 -5.22 -3.27
N PRO A 120 -12.49 -3.88 -3.33
CA PRO A 120 -12.58 -3.07 -2.12
C PRO A 120 -13.78 -3.50 -1.29
N ARG A 121 -13.65 -3.40 0.04
CA ARG A 121 -14.72 -3.75 1.00
C ARG A 121 -15.10 -5.25 1.05
N ALA A 122 -14.28 -6.12 0.45
CA ALA A 122 -14.44 -7.58 0.53
C ALA A 122 -13.99 -8.20 1.87
N GLY A 123 -13.50 -7.41 2.84
CA GLY A 123 -13.01 -7.92 4.13
C GLY A 123 -11.50 -8.18 4.19
N SER A 124 -10.74 -7.74 3.20
CA SER A 124 -9.29 -8.02 3.12
C SER A 124 -8.44 -7.42 4.24
N THR A 125 -8.93 -6.39 4.94
CA THR A 125 -8.27 -5.92 6.18
C THR A 125 -8.34 -6.95 7.30
N LEU A 126 -9.48 -7.65 7.48
CA LEU A 126 -9.60 -8.71 8.48
C LEU A 126 -8.58 -9.82 8.21
N LEU A 127 -8.58 -10.32 6.96
CA LEU A 127 -7.66 -11.36 6.53
C LEU A 127 -6.20 -10.93 6.69
N PHE A 128 -5.86 -9.70 6.29
CA PHE A 128 -4.51 -9.14 6.47
C PHE A 128 -4.10 -9.09 7.94
N GLU A 129 -4.96 -8.58 8.82
CA GLU A 129 -4.67 -8.45 10.25
C GLU A 129 -4.48 -9.83 10.91
N THR A 130 -5.25 -10.83 10.50
CA THR A 130 -5.08 -12.22 10.94
C THR A 130 -3.77 -12.83 10.44
N LEU A 131 -3.47 -12.73 9.13
CA LEU A 131 -2.24 -13.30 8.57
C LEU A 131 -0.98 -12.58 9.08
N ALA A 132 -1.05 -11.28 9.38
CA ALA A 132 0.06 -10.52 9.96
C ALA A 132 0.53 -11.05 11.33
N GLN A 133 -0.24 -11.93 11.99
CA GLN A 133 0.14 -12.56 13.26
C GLN A 133 1.08 -13.76 13.10
N PHE A 134 1.27 -14.26 11.87
CA PHE A 134 2.17 -15.39 11.62
C PHE A 134 3.62 -14.98 11.86
N PRO A 135 4.42 -15.82 12.55
CA PRO A 135 5.79 -15.49 12.92
C PRO A 135 6.73 -15.34 11.71
N ASP A 136 6.35 -15.87 10.55
CA ASP A 136 7.15 -15.79 9.32
C ASP A 136 6.96 -14.48 8.56
N LEU A 137 5.84 -13.80 8.78
CA LEU A 137 5.39 -12.72 7.91
C LEU A 137 5.82 -11.36 8.41
N TRP A 138 6.31 -10.56 7.47
CA TRP A 138 6.57 -9.15 7.66
C TRP A 138 5.62 -8.35 6.78
N THR A 139 5.12 -7.22 7.28
CA THR A 139 4.16 -6.38 6.55
C THR A 139 4.58 -4.92 6.60
N ILE A 140 3.91 -4.05 5.86
CA ILE A 140 4.03 -2.60 6.06
C ILE A 140 3.02 -2.04 7.09
N GLY A 141 2.32 -2.91 7.83
CA GLY A 141 1.30 -2.54 8.82
C GLY A 141 -0.02 -1.99 8.27
N ASP A 142 -0.04 -1.52 7.01
CA ASP A 142 -1.21 -0.98 6.33
C ASP A 142 -1.17 -1.16 4.80
N GLU A 143 -1.70 -0.20 4.01
CA GLU A 143 -1.82 -0.28 2.55
C GLU A 143 -0.70 0.49 1.83
N SER A 144 -0.20 -0.07 0.73
CA SER A 144 0.96 0.38 -0.06
C SER A 144 0.66 1.45 -1.12
N HIS A 145 -0.48 2.16 -1.05
CA HIS A 145 -0.91 3.12 -2.08
C HIS A 145 0.23 4.05 -2.54
N GLU A 146 0.83 4.77 -1.59
CA GLU A 146 1.89 5.75 -1.85
C GLU A 146 3.26 5.09 -2.11
N ILE A 147 3.45 3.82 -1.73
CA ILE A 147 4.69 3.09 -2.02
C ILE A 147 4.82 2.86 -3.53
N ILE A 148 3.74 2.37 -4.15
CA ILE A 148 3.68 2.12 -5.60
C ILE A 148 3.43 3.44 -6.35
N GLU A 149 2.37 4.18 -6.00
CA GLU A 149 1.98 5.38 -6.77
C GLU A 149 2.89 6.58 -6.51
N GLY A 150 3.70 6.56 -5.46
CA GLY A 150 4.74 7.57 -5.27
C GLY A 150 5.93 7.40 -6.22
N ILE A 151 5.95 6.38 -7.09
CA ILE A 151 6.88 6.29 -8.21
C ILE A 151 6.21 6.98 -9.40
N PRO A 152 6.76 8.09 -9.94
CA PRO A 152 6.09 8.90 -10.96
C PRO A 152 5.55 8.11 -12.16
N GLU A 153 6.31 7.12 -12.62
CA GLU A 153 5.99 6.25 -13.76
C GLU A 153 4.82 5.30 -13.46
N LEU A 154 4.61 4.94 -12.19
CA LEU A 154 3.53 4.05 -11.75
C LEU A 154 2.29 4.83 -11.26
N HIS A 155 2.42 6.14 -11.04
CA HIS A 155 1.31 6.99 -10.67
C HIS A 155 0.27 7.03 -11.81
N PRO A 156 -1.05 7.00 -11.54
CA PRO A 156 -2.09 7.05 -12.57
C PRO A 156 -1.98 8.26 -13.52
N ALA A 157 -1.47 9.39 -13.02
CA ALA A 157 -1.21 10.59 -13.83
C ALA A 157 -0.27 10.34 -15.03
N ALA A 158 0.68 9.39 -14.94
CA ALA A 158 1.53 9.03 -16.07
C ALA A 158 0.76 8.41 -17.25
N ARG A 159 -0.47 7.95 -16.99
CA ARG A 159 -1.39 7.36 -17.99
C ARG A 159 -2.71 8.15 -18.04
N ASN A 160 -2.65 9.46 -17.79
CA ASN A 160 -3.81 10.37 -17.82
C ASN A 160 -4.99 9.93 -16.94
N PHE A 161 -4.72 9.24 -15.82
CA PHE A 161 -5.74 8.69 -14.94
C PHE A 161 -6.71 7.72 -15.65
N SER A 162 -6.26 6.97 -16.66
CA SER A 162 -7.11 5.97 -17.32
C SER A 162 -7.59 4.88 -16.36
N SER A 163 -6.74 4.42 -15.44
CA SER A 163 -7.11 3.54 -14.33
C SER A 163 -5.95 3.34 -13.34
N ASN A 164 -6.16 2.49 -12.34
CA ASN A 164 -5.12 1.97 -11.45
C ASN A 164 -4.39 0.72 -11.97
N ARG A 165 -4.75 0.23 -13.17
CA ARG A 165 -4.17 -0.95 -13.79
C ARG A 165 -2.66 -0.76 -14.01
N LEU A 166 -1.89 -1.76 -13.61
CA LEU A 166 -0.49 -1.93 -13.99
C LEU A 166 -0.28 -3.37 -14.47
N THR A 167 0.53 -3.53 -15.50
CA THR A 167 0.87 -4.81 -16.13
C THR A 167 2.38 -5.04 -16.11
N GLN A 168 2.84 -6.16 -16.66
CA GLN A 168 4.28 -6.41 -16.83
C GLN A 168 4.99 -5.31 -17.65
N ASP A 169 4.29 -4.67 -18.58
CA ASP A 169 4.85 -3.63 -19.46
C ASP A 169 5.19 -2.34 -18.70
N ASP A 170 4.64 -2.16 -17.50
CA ASP A 170 4.90 -1.02 -16.63
C ASP A 170 6.14 -1.22 -15.72
N VAL A 171 6.80 -2.39 -15.79
CA VAL A 171 7.98 -2.70 -14.97
C VAL A 171 9.27 -2.24 -15.66
N LEU A 172 9.70 -1.01 -15.37
CA LEU A 172 11.01 -0.52 -15.79
C LEU A 172 12.15 -1.20 -14.98
N PRO A 173 13.38 -1.30 -15.51
CA PRO A 173 14.48 -2.04 -14.88
C PRO A 173 14.80 -1.66 -13.42
N HIS A 174 14.59 -0.40 -13.05
CA HIS A 174 14.87 0.10 -11.70
C HIS A 174 13.72 -0.13 -10.70
N ILE A 175 12.51 -0.44 -11.18
CA ILE A 175 11.29 -0.51 -10.35
C ILE A 175 11.37 -1.60 -9.27
N PRO A 176 11.83 -2.84 -9.54
CA PRO A 176 11.90 -3.87 -8.51
C PRO A 176 12.80 -3.47 -7.33
N THR A 177 13.94 -2.83 -7.61
CA THR A 177 14.87 -2.35 -6.58
C THR A 177 14.23 -1.23 -5.75
N ILE A 178 13.63 -0.23 -6.40
CA ILE A 178 12.98 0.89 -5.70
C ILE A 178 11.82 0.39 -4.82
N LEU A 179 10.99 -0.53 -5.33
CA LEU A 179 9.88 -1.08 -4.56
C LEU A 179 10.37 -1.90 -3.37
N THR A 180 11.35 -2.78 -3.58
CA THR A 180 11.96 -3.55 -2.49
C THR A 180 12.51 -2.63 -1.40
N GLU A 181 13.21 -1.57 -1.76
CA GLU A 181 13.70 -0.57 -0.81
C GLU A 181 12.55 0.11 -0.05
N ARG A 182 11.54 0.62 -0.76
CA ARG A 182 10.41 1.34 -0.15
C ARG A 182 9.58 0.44 0.77
N PHE A 183 9.38 -0.82 0.41
CA PHE A 183 8.74 -1.80 1.29
C PHE A 183 9.62 -2.08 2.51
N THR A 184 10.92 -2.33 2.32
CA THR A 184 11.87 -2.61 3.41
C THR A 184 11.87 -1.51 4.48
N ARG A 185 11.79 -0.25 4.07
CA ARG A 185 11.71 0.90 4.99
C ARG A 185 10.47 0.92 5.89
N GLN A 186 9.41 0.21 5.51
CA GLN A 186 8.16 0.13 6.28
C GLN A 186 7.90 -1.26 6.84
N LEU A 187 8.78 -2.24 6.61
CA LEU A 187 8.60 -3.59 7.11
C LEU A 187 8.54 -3.58 8.64
N GLN A 188 7.58 -4.31 9.17
CA GLN A 188 7.43 -4.62 10.58
C GLN A 188 6.97 -6.06 10.76
N ASP A 189 7.39 -6.68 11.85
CA ASP A 189 6.92 -7.99 12.25
C ASP A 189 5.53 -7.92 12.95
N ARG A 190 5.06 -9.05 13.44
CA ARG A 190 3.77 -9.16 14.15
C ARG A 190 3.68 -8.35 15.45
N GLU A 191 4.81 -8.00 16.06
CA GLU A 191 4.89 -7.15 17.25
C GLU A 191 5.00 -5.67 16.88
N ALA A 192 4.83 -5.33 15.59
CA ALA A 192 5.02 -4.01 15.02
C ALA A 192 6.45 -3.45 15.20
N ARG A 193 7.45 -4.32 15.37
CA ARG A 193 8.86 -3.91 15.42
C ARG A 193 9.36 -3.71 13.99
N GLY A 194 9.81 -2.50 13.68
CA GLY A 194 10.31 -2.15 12.35
C GLY A 194 11.60 -2.89 12.00
N TYR A 195 11.71 -3.40 10.76
CA TYR A 195 12.89 -4.12 10.26
C TYR A 195 14.19 -3.32 10.41
N LEU A 196 14.13 -2.02 10.10
CA LEU A 196 15.28 -1.13 10.23
C LEU A 196 15.63 -0.76 11.68
N ASN A 197 14.78 -1.09 12.65
CA ASN A 197 15.06 -0.90 14.08
C ASN A 197 15.98 -2.00 14.63
N PHE A 198 16.12 -3.13 13.92
CA PHE A 198 17.08 -4.17 14.28
C PHE A 198 18.50 -3.75 13.87
N PRO A 199 19.52 -4.09 14.69
CA PRO A 199 20.93 -3.99 14.29
C PRO A 199 21.18 -4.69 12.94
N ILE A 200 22.08 -4.16 12.11
CA ILE A 200 22.32 -4.66 10.75
C ILE A 200 22.65 -6.16 10.74
N ASN A 201 23.40 -6.64 11.73
CA ASN A 201 23.79 -8.04 11.89
C ASN A 201 22.66 -8.96 12.37
N GLU A 202 21.55 -8.41 12.86
CA GLU A 202 20.35 -9.15 13.29
C GLU A 202 19.22 -9.10 12.26
N ARG A 203 19.33 -8.22 11.26
CA ARG A 203 18.35 -8.08 10.17
C ARG A 203 18.33 -9.35 9.33
N LEU A 204 17.13 -9.94 9.17
CA LEU A 204 16.95 -11.12 8.35
C LEU A 204 17.29 -10.83 6.88
N PRO A 205 18.14 -11.63 6.22
CA PRO A 205 18.48 -11.43 4.81
C PRO A 205 17.37 -11.89 3.87
N ILE A 206 16.45 -12.72 4.36
CA ILE A 206 15.32 -13.27 3.61
C ILE A 206 14.04 -12.95 4.36
N ILE A 207 13.06 -12.39 3.65
CA ILE A 207 11.77 -11.97 4.21
C ILE A 207 10.63 -12.64 3.44
N ARG A 208 9.63 -13.15 4.18
CA ARG A 208 8.31 -13.49 3.64
C ARG A 208 7.41 -12.26 3.81
N PHE A 209 7.28 -11.47 2.76
CA PHE A 209 6.50 -10.24 2.79
C PHE A 209 5.00 -10.54 2.63
N LEU A 210 4.14 -9.89 3.42
CA LEU A 210 2.69 -9.91 3.28
C LEU A 210 2.19 -8.48 3.02
N GLU A 211 1.40 -8.33 1.97
CA GLU A 211 0.85 -7.05 1.54
C GLU A 211 -0.63 -7.17 1.18
N LYS A 212 -1.39 -6.13 1.49
CA LYS A 212 -2.76 -5.98 1.02
C LYS A 212 -3.01 -4.52 0.68
N THR A 213 -3.37 -4.27 -0.57
CA THR A 213 -3.93 -2.99 -1.01
C THR A 213 -5.04 -3.24 -2.03
N PRO A 214 -6.24 -2.65 -1.90
CA PRO A 214 -7.36 -2.93 -2.81
C PRO A 214 -7.04 -2.67 -4.29
N LYS A 215 -6.14 -1.73 -4.60
CA LYS A 215 -5.72 -1.44 -5.98
C LYS A 215 -4.91 -2.59 -6.62
N ASN A 216 -4.36 -3.50 -5.81
CA ASN A 216 -3.63 -4.67 -6.33
C ASN A 216 -4.54 -5.69 -7.02
N ALA A 217 -5.87 -5.54 -6.89
CA ALA A 217 -6.84 -6.20 -7.76
C ALA A 217 -6.59 -5.96 -9.26
N LEU A 218 -5.94 -4.84 -9.61
CA LEU A 218 -5.62 -4.47 -10.99
C LEU A 218 -4.11 -4.52 -11.28
N ARG A 219 -3.30 -5.20 -10.46
CA ARG A 219 -1.83 -5.14 -10.58
C ARG A 219 -1.15 -6.50 -10.51
N ILE A 220 -1.89 -7.59 -10.68
CA ILE A 220 -1.35 -8.95 -10.51
C ILE A 220 -0.19 -9.23 -11.49
N PRO A 221 -0.27 -8.93 -12.81
CA PRO A 221 0.84 -9.17 -13.73
C PRO A 221 2.07 -8.30 -13.42
N PHE A 222 1.83 -7.04 -13.02
CA PHE A 222 2.88 -6.14 -12.54
C PHE A 222 3.59 -6.71 -11.31
N LEU A 223 2.84 -7.08 -10.27
CA LEU A 223 3.38 -7.62 -9.02
C LEU A 223 4.10 -8.95 -9.24
N LYS A 224 3.59 -9.81 -10.13
CA LYS A 224 4.24 -11.08 -10.49
C LYS A 224 5.55 -10.86 -11.23
N THR A 225 5.65 -9.81 -12.05
CA THR A 225 6.89 -9.45 -12.76
C THR A 225 7.92 -8.84 -11.80
N VAL A 226 7.48 -7.98 -10.88
CA VAL A 226 8.35 -7.41 -9.83
C VAL A 226 8.82 -8.46 -8.83
N PHE A 227 7.92 -9.38 -8.44
CA PHE A 227 8.18 -10.45 -7.47
C PHE A 227 7.81 -11.81 -8.09
N PRO A 228 8.74 -12.46 -8.82
CA PRO A 228 8.46 -13.71 -9.55
C PRO A 228 7.93 -14.86 -8.70
N GLU A 229 8.35 -14.93 -7.42
CA GLU A 229 7.89 -15.94 -6.47
C GLU A 229 6.56 -15.60 -5.79
N ALA A 230 5.92 -14.47 -6.13
CA ALA A 230 4.69 -14.02 -5.48
C ALA A 230 3.58 -15.08 -5.49
N LEU A 231 2.94 -15.20 -4.32
CA LEU A 231 1.73 -15.96 -4.06
C LEU A 231 0.57 -14.98 -3.88
N PHE A 232 -0.60 -15.32 -4.41
CA PHE A 232 -1.79 -14.48 -4.31
C PHE A 232 -2.88 -15.18 -3.52
N VAL A 233 -3.40 -14.50 -2.50
CA VAL A 233 -4.61 -14.94 -1.79
C VAL A 233 -5.75 -14.08 -2.30
N TYR A 234 -6.62 -14.67 -3.12
CA TYR A 234 -7.79 -13.99 -3.66
C TYR A 234 -8.94 -14.10 -2.66
N LEU A 235 -9.27 -13.00 -1.99
CA LEU A 235 -10.45 -12.92 -1.14
C LEU A 235 -11.66 -12.46 -1.94
N TYR A 236 -12.62 -13.36 -2.10
CA TYR A 236 -13.90 -13.10 -2.75
C TYR A 236 -15.00 -12.87 -1.71
N ARG A 237 -15.90 -11.91 -1.98
CA ARG A 237 -17.10 -11.67 -1.19
C ARG A 237 -18.30 -11.50 -2.11
N GLU A 238 -19.40 -12.18 -1.74
CA GLU A 238 -20.67 -12.15 -2.46
C GLU A 238 -21.13 -10.73 -2.82
N PRO A 239 -21.70 -10.55 -4.03
CA PRO A 239 -21.95 -9.23 -4.61
C PRO A 239 -22.91 -8.39 -3.76
N ARG A 240 -23.99 -8.98 -3.23
CA ARG A 240 -25.00 -8.25 -2.45
C ARG A 240 -24.39 -7.50 -1.27
N GLU A 241 -23.63 -8.21 -0.45
CA GLU A 241 -22.99 -7.61 0.72
C GLU A 241 -21.86 -6.65 0.34
N ASN A 242 -21.03 -7.03 -0.64
CA ASN A 242 -19.88 -6.22 -1.01
C ASN A 242 -20.32 -4.92 -1.69
N ILE A 243 -21.27 -4.95 -2.63
CA ILE A 243 -21.81 -3.77 -3.31
C ILE A 243 -22.48 -2.85 -2.30
N SER A 244 -23.28 -3.39 -1.37
CA SER A 244 -23.86 -2.59 -0.29
C SER A 244 -22.78 -1.84 0.52
N SER A 245 -21.66 -2.50 0.84
CA SER A 245 -20.55 -1.84 1.54
C SER A 245 -19.80 -0.80 0.69
N LEU A 246 -19.69 -1.02 -0.63
CA LEU A 246 -19.16 -0.02 -1.56
C LEU A 246 -20.07 1.21 -1.63
N MET A 247 -21.38 1.01 -1.74
CA MET A 247 -22.38 2.09 -1.73
C MET A 247 -22.28 2.94 -0.45
N GLU A 248 -22.12 2.31 0.72
CA GLU A 248 -21.87 3.04 1.98
C GLU A 248 -20.59 3.86 1.94
N GLY A 249 -19.52 3.32 1.36
CA GLY A 249 -18.26 4.04 1.19
C GLY A 249 -18.39 5.27 0.30
N TRP A 250 -19.10 5.15 -0.82
CA TRP A 250 -19.42 6.26 -1.71
C TRP A 250 -20.29 7.31 -1.04
N ARG A 251 -21.38 6.90 -0.39
CA ARG A 251 -22.31 7.80 0.32
C ARG A 251 -21.63 8.53 1.49
N SER A 252 -20.75 7.83 2.23
CA SER A 252 -20.03 8.42 3.38
C SER A 252 -18.81 9.23 3.00
N GLN A 253 -18.31 9.13 1.76
CA GLN A 253 -17.15 9.85 1.27
C GLN A 253 -15.85 9.60 2.07
N ARG A 254 -15.77 8.49 2.81
CA ARG A 254 -14.65 8.17 3.75
C ARG A 254 -13.43 7.52 3.10
N PHE A 255 -13.51 7.10 1.84
CA PHE A 255 -12.41 6.39 1.15
C PHE A 255 -11.97 7.07 -0.16
N PRO A 256 -11.65 8.38 -0.16
CA PRO A 256 -11.24 9.08 -1.36
C PRO A 256 -9.86 8.61 -1.82
N SER A 257 -9.76 8.21 -3.09
CA SER A 257 -8.48 7.90 -3.74
C SER A 257 -8.00 9.03 -4.62
N TYR A 258 -8.92 9.74 -5.29
CA TYR A 258 -8.59 10.87 -6.16
C TYR A 258 -9.51 12.05 -5.85
N GLN A 259 -8.90 13.24 -5.83
CA GLN A 259 -9.60 14.51 -5.75
C GLN A 259 -9.55 15.17 -7.13
N PHE A 260 -10.69 15.74 -7.56
CA PHE A 260 -10.76 16.53 -8.80
C PHE A 260 -10.29 15.77 -10.04
N LEU A 261 -10.86 14.59 -10.27
CA LEU A 261 -10.63 13.82 -11.47
C LEU A 261 -11.29 14.50 -12.68
N SER A 262 -10.52 14.75 -13.75
CA SER A 262 -11.02 15.48 -14.93
C SER A 262 -12.21 14.76 -15.55
N GLY A 263 -13.31 15.49 -15.80
CA GLY A 263 -14.55 14.91 -16.33
C GLY A 263 -15.41 14.16 -15.31
N TRP A 264 -14.97 14.00 -14.06
CA TRP A 264 -15.81 13.43 -13.00
C TRP A 264 -16.73 14.49 -12.39
N PRO A 265 -18.06 14.29 -12.35
CA PRO A 265 -19.00 15.34 -11.93
C PRO A 265 -19.01 15.58 -10.41
N TYR A 266 -18.42 14.67 -9.63
CA TYR A 266 -18.35 14.79 -8.18
C TYR A 266 -16.96 15.21 -7.71
N ARG A 267 -16.88 15.75 -6.48
CA ARG A 267 -15.62 16.28 -5.92
C ARG A 267 -14.50 15.23 -5.79
N GLN A 268 -14.87 13.97 -5.52
CA GLN A 268 -13.91 12.91 -5.23
C GLN A 268 -14.37 11.56 -5.79
N TRP A 269 -13.37 10.75 -6.13
CA TRP A 269 -13.51 9.34 -6.50
C TRP A 269 -13.16 8.45 -5.31
N CYS A 270 -14.01 7.49 -4.97
CA CYS A 270 -13.76 6.53 -3.89
C CYS A 270 -13.19 5.20 -4.41
N PHE A 271 -12.30 4.59 -3.63
CA PHE A 271 -11.66 3.29 -3.93
C PHE A 271 -10.77 3.28 -5.19
N LEU A 272 -10.47 2.10 -5.74
CA LEU A 272 -9.63 1.99 -6.93
C LEU A 272 -10.30 2.64 -8.15
N LEU A 273 -9.48 3.21 -9.03
CA LEU A 273 -9.91 3.70 -10.34
C LEU A 273 -9.89 2.53 -11.33
N THR A 274 -11.07 2.07 -11.73
CA THR A 274 -11.22 0.93 -12.63
C THR A 274 -11.09 1.35 -14.10
N PRO A 275 -10.57 0.50 -14.99
CA PRO A 275 -10.67 0.74 -16.43
C PRO A 275 -12.11 1.03 -16.86
N GLY A 276 -12.28 2.02 -17.74
CA GLY A 276 -13.59 2.47 -18.23
C GLY A 276 -14.42 3.26 -17.22
N TRP A 277 -13.83 3.79 -16.16
CA TRP A 277 -14.55 4.59 -15.17
C TRP A 277 -15.20 5.85 -15.77
N GLU A 278 -14.66 6.36 -16.87
CA GLU A 278 -15.13 7.55 -17.56
C GLU A 278 -16.58 7.43 -18.04
N SER A 279 -17.06 6.20 -18.30
CA SER A 279 -18.46 5.96 -18.69
C SER A 279 -19.45 6.05 -17.53
N LEU A 280 -18.97 6.23 -16.30
CA LEU A 280 -19.79 6.22 -15.09
C LEU A 280 -20.21 7.63 -14.61
N GLN A 281 -19.96 8.67 -15.40
CA GLN A 281 -20.25 10.06 -15.01
C GLN A 281 -21.71 10.26 -14.63
N GLU A 282 -22.64 9.68 -15.38
CA GLU A 282 -24.08 9.78 -15.15
C GLU A 282 -24.65 8.57 -14.39
N ALA A 283 -23.78 7.65 -13.93
CA ALA A 283 -24.21 6.42 -13.26
C ALA A 283 -24.62 6.69 -11.81
N SER A 284 -25.62 5.96 -11.34
CA SER A 284 -26.01 5.92 -9.93
C SER A 284 -24.92 5.28 -9.05
N ILE A 285 -24.98 5.52 -7.73
CA ILE A 285 -24.01 4.94 -6.79
C ILE A 285 -24.02 3.40 -6.84
N VAL A 286 -25.17 2.76 -7.06
CA VAL A 286 -25.24 1.30 -7.16
C VAL A 286 -24.60 0.78 -8.44
N GLU A 287 -24.75 1.48 -9.57
CA GLU A 287 -24.09 1.15 -10.83
C GLU A 287 -22.57 1.34 -10.72
N ILE A 288 -22.11 2.44 -10.11
CA ILE A 288 -20.67 2.66 -9.84
C ILE A 288 -20.11 1.55 -8.95
N ALA A 289 -20.81 1.21 -7.86
CA ALA A 289 -20.38 0.16 -6.92
C ALA A 289 -20.37 -1.23 -7.59
N ALA A 290 -21.37 -1.55 -8.40
CA ALA A 290 -21.45 -2.79 -9.16
C ALA A 290 -20.33 -2.88 -10.21
N HIS A 291 -20.05 -1.79 -10.94
CA HIS A 291 -18.94 -1.72 -11.90
C HIS A 291 -17.59 -1.93 -11.21
N GLN A 292 -17.37 -1.30 -10.04
CA GLN A 292 -16.15 -1.50 -9.27
C GLN A 292 -15.99 -2.93 -8.76
N TRP A 293 -17.07 -3.54 -8.27
CA TRP A 293 -17.07 -4.95 -7.84
C TRP A 293 -16.78 -5.88 -9.02
N TYR A 294 -17.50 -5.70 -10.13
CA TYR A 294 -17.36 -6.54 -11.32
C TYR A 294 -15.95 -6.44 -11.87
N THR A 295 -15.48 -5.22 -12.14
CA THR A 295 -14.19 -4.97 -12.77
C THR A 295 -13.04 -5.50 -11.92
N ALA A 296 -13.08 -5.26 -10.60
CA ALA A 296 -12.02 -5.78 -9.72
C ALA A 296 -11.97 -7.31 -9.73
N ASN A 297 -13.10 -8.00 -9.58
CA ASN A 297 -13.13 -9.46 -9.58
C ASN A 297 -12.81 -10.08 -10.94
N ALA A 298 -13.28 -9.47 -12.04
CA ALA A 298 -12.98 -9.91 -13.40
C ALA A 298 -11.46 -9.85 -13.67
N TYR A 299 -10.82 -8.71 -13.41
CA TYR A 299 -9.38 -8.58 -13.61
C TYR A 299 -8.57 -9.49 -12.69
N ILE A 300 -8.97 -9.66 -11.42
CA ILE A 300 -8.30 -10.62 -10.53
C ILE A 300 -8.38 -12.02 -11.14
N LEU A 301 -9.57 -12.47 -11.53
CA LEU A 301 -9.76 -13.82 -12.04
C LEU A 301 -9.01 -14.03 -13.35
N ASP A 302 -9.16 -13.10 -14.30
CA ASP A 302 -8.51 -13.17 -15.60
C ASP A 302 -6.98 -13.21 -15.44
N ASP A 303 -6.40 -12.37 -14.58
CA ASP A 303 -4.95 -12.35 -14.34
C ASP A 303 -4.46 -13.62 -13.62
N LEU A 304 -5.18 -14.09 -12.60
CA LEU A 304 -4.79 -15.30 -11.83
C LEU A 304 -4.89 -16.57 -12.68
N GLU A 305 -5.85 -16.66 -13.58
CA GLU A 305 -6.00 -17.81 -14.49
C GLU A 305 -4.85 -17.92 -15.49
N THR A 306 -4.07 -16.85 -15.72
CA THR A 306 -2.80 -16.94 -16.49
C THR A 306 -1.64 -17.52 -15.70
N LEU A 307 -1.75 -17.58 -14.36
CA LEU A 307 -0.68 -18.03 -13.48
C LEU A 307 -0.82 -19.53 -13.14
N PRO A 308 0.29 -20.22 -12.81
CA PRO A 308 0.21 -21.58 -12.30
C PRO A 308 -0.66 -21.66 -11.04
N GLN A 309 -1.50 -22.69 -10.91
CA GLN A 309 -2.40 -22.87 -9.76
C GLN A 309 -1.69 -22.78 -8.40
N LYS A 310 -0.45 -23.27 -8.31
CA LYS A 310 0.39 -23.16 -7.09
C LYS A 310 0.75 -21.73 -6.67
N SER A 311 0.49 -20.73 -7.52
CA SER A 311 0.77 -19.32 -7.24
C SER A 311 -0.43 -18.58 -6.65
N TRP A 312 -1.61 -19.20 -6.53
CA TRP A 312 -2.75 -18.53 -5.93
C TRP A 312 -3.76 -19.46 -5.25
N HIS A 313 -4.49 -18.89 -4.29
CA HIS A 313 -5.52 -19.59 -3.53
C HIS A 313 -6.75 -18.69 -3.37
N LEU A 314 -7.92 -19.22 -3.70
CA LEU A 314 -9.20 -18.52 -3.56
C LEU A 314 -9.77 -18.76 -2.16
N VAL A 315 -10.22 -17.68 -1.54
CA VAL A 315 -10.83 -17.67 -0.21
C VAL A 315 -12.19 -17.00 -0.31
N ASN A 316 -13.24 -17.70 0.12
CA ASN A 316 -14.56 -17.09 0.28
C ASN A 316 -14.63 -16.38 1.64
N TYR A 317 -15.03 -15.11 1.63
CA TYR A 317 -15.25 -14.33 2.85
C TYR A 317 -16.27 -15.00 3.79
N TYR A 318 -17.28 -15.68 3.25
CA TYR A 318 -18.24 -16.42 4.07
C TYR A 318 -17.55 -17.49 4.92
N ASP A 319 -16.68 -18.31 4.31
CA ASP A 319 -15.95 -19.37 5.01
C ASP A 319 -14.96 -18.80 6.02
N LEU A 320 -14.30 -17.68 5.69
CA LEU A 320 -13.42 -16.96 6.63
C LEU A 320 -14.17 -16.54 7.90
N ILE A 321 -15.45 -16.19 7.80
CA ILE A 321 -16.26 -15.78 8.96
C ILE A 321 -16.86 -16.99 9.69
N GLN A 322 -17.33 -18.00 8.96
CA GLN A 322 -17.97 -19.18 9.57
C GLN A 322 -16.97 -20.14 10.22
N ASP A 323 -15.83 -20.37 9.58
CA ASP A 323 -14.78 -21.26 10.07
C ASP A 323 -13.39 -20.64 9.79
N PRO A 324 -13.02 -19.58 10.57
CA PRO A 324 -11.76 -18.88 10.39
C PRO A 324 -10.57 -19.81 10.57
N LYS A 325 -10.61 -20.75 11.53
CA LYS A 325 -9.50 -21.66 11.79
C LYS A 325 -9.22 -22.55 10.58
N LYS A 326 -10.25 -23.17 9.99
CA LYS A 326 -10.10 -23.99 8.78
C LYS A 326 -9.58 -23.15 7.61
N THR A 327 -10.19 -21.98 7.38
CA THR A 327 -9.82 -21.10 6.26
C THR A 327 -8.36 -20.64 6.36
N ILE A 328 -7.93 -20.19 7.55
CA ILE A 328 -6.55 -19.74 7.77
C ILE A 328 -5.56 -20.91 7.72
N SER A 329 -5.95 -22.11 8.16
CA SER A 329 -5.13 -23.33 8.03
C SER A 329 -4.84 -23.67 6.56
N GLN A 330 -5.85 -23.58 5.68
CA GLN A 330 -5.68 -23.79 4.25
C GLN A 330 -4.74 -22.76 3.61
N ILE A 331 -4.83 -21.50 4.02
CA ILE A 331 -3.90 -20.45 3.56
C ILE A 331 -2.48 -20.72 4.08
N ALA A 332 -2.34 -21.13 5.34
CA ALA A 332 -1.05 -21.45 5.93
C ALA A 332 -0.38 -22.64 5.24
N GLU A 333 -1.14 -23.68 4.89
CA GLU A 333 -0.67 -24.82 4.10
C GLU A 333 -0.23 -24.37 2.70
N PHE A 334 -1.09 -23.64 1.98
CA PHE A 334 -0.80 -23.10 0.66
C PHE A 334 0.48 -22.25 0.64
N ALA A 335 0.63 -21.36 1.62
CA ALA A 335 1.75 -20.43 1.71
C ALA A 335 2.95 -20.99 2.50
N GLN A 336 2.87 -22.22 3.02
CA GLN A 336 3.90 -22.87 3.83
C GLN A 336 4.32 -22.00 5.03
N LEU A 337 3.34 -21.58 5.82
CA LEU A 337 3.53 -20.76 7.02
C LEU A 337 3.56 -21.64 8.27
N ARG A 338 4.38 -21.27 9.25
CA ARG A 338 4.48 -21.97 10.54
C ARG A 338 3.29 -21.60 11.42
N TRP A 339 2.58 -22.64 11.84
CA TRP A 339 1.52 -22.53 12.84
C TRP A 339 2.12 -22.62 14.24
N ASP A 340 2.11 -21.51 14.98
CA ASP A 340 2.59 -21.47 16.36
C ASP A 340 1.43 -21.36 17.37
N LYS A 341 1.78 -21.39 18.67
CA LYS A 341 0.78 -21.31 19.76
C LYS A 341 -0.03 -20.02 19.72
N HIS A 342 0.57 -18.91 19.28
CA HIS A 342 -0.11 -17.61 19.18
C HIS A 342 -1.21 -17.62 18.13
N ILE A 343 -0.94 -18.20 16.95
CA ILE A 343 -1.96 -18.40 15.92
C ILE A 343 -3.08 -19.32 16.41
N GLU A 344 -2.74 -20.42 17.09
CA GLU A 344 -3.72 -21.34 17.67
C GLU A 344 -4.64 -20.63 18.67
N GLU A 345 -4.08 -19.78 19.53
CA GLU A 345 -4.83 -18.99 20.52
C GLU A 345 -5.77 -17.98 19.86
N ILE A 346 -5.29 -17.20 18.89
CA ILE A 346 -6.11 -16.19 18.20
C ILE A 346 -7.28 -16.85 17.45
N LEU A 347 -7.05 -18.00 16.82
CA LEU A 347 -8.07 -18.70 16.03
C LEU A 347 -8.96 -19.64 16.87
N SER A 348 -8.68 -19.78 18.17
CA SER A 348 -9.58 -20.43 19.12
C SER A 348 -10.77 -19.53 19.52
N GLN A 349 -10.72 -18.25 19.15
CA GLN A 349 -11.74 -17.24 19.42
C GLN A 349 -12.36 -16.74 18.11
N SER A 350 -13.51 -16.06 18.20
CA SER A 350 -14.07 -15.33 17.05
C SER A 350 -13.14 -14.21 16.62
N LEU A 351 -12.95 -14.04 15.31
CA LEU A 351 -12.12 -12.96 14.78
C LEU A 351 -12.69 -11.58 15.16
N PRO A 352 -11.83 -10.60 15.52
CA PRO A 352 -12.29 -9.26 15.88
C PRO A 352 -12.83 -8.49 14.67
N VAL A 353 -13.60 -7.42 14.93
CA VAL A 353 -14.03 -6.50 13.87
C VAL A 353 -12.81 -5.74 13.34
N ALA A 354 -12.56 -5.84 12.03
CA ALA A 354 -11.44 -5.18 11.38
C ALA A 354 -11.48 -3.65 11.49
N ARG A 355 -10.32 -3.00 11.64
CA ARG A 355 -10.18 -1.54 11.88
C ARG A 355 -10.86 -0.64 10.84
N ARG A 356 -11.01 -1.12 9.60
CA ARG A 356 -11.58 -0.35 8.48
C ARG A 356 -13.08 -0.60 8.26
N THR A 357 -13.76 -1.21 9.22
CA THR A 357 -15.20 -1.48 9.19
C THR A 357 -15.99 -0.21 9.51
N LEU A 358 -17.00 0.14 8.69
CA LEU A 358 -17.79 1.36 8.88
C LEU A 358 -18.91 1.20 9.92
N SER A 359 -19.47 0.01 10.01
CA SER A 359 -20.46 -0.41 10.99
C SER A 359 -20.47 -1.92 11.07
N GLU A 360 -20.92 -2.46 12.21
CA GLU A 360 -20.83 -3.88 12.53
C GLU A 360 -21.32 -4.78 11.38
N PRO A 361 -20.57 -5.85 11.06
CA PRO A 361 -21.00 -6.80 10.04
C PRO A 361 -22.31 -7.48 10.47
N SER A 362 -23.32 -7.43 9.60
CA SER A 362 -24.56 -8.20 9.76
C SER A 362 -24.98 -8.74 8.40
N PRO A 363 -25.37 -10.04 8.29
CA PRO A 363 -25.76 -10.65 7.02
C PRO A 363 -26.91 -9.93 6.31
N ASP A 364 -27.85 -9.35 7.06
CA ASP A 364 -29.03 -8.67 6.50
C ASP A 364 -28.81 -7.17 6.24
N LYS A 365 -27.63 -6.64 6.55
CA LYS A 365 -27.33 -5.22 6.40
C LYS A 365 -27.50 -4.71 4.97
N TRP A 366 -27.31 -5.57 3.97
CA TRP A 366 -27.49 -5.20 2.57
C TRP A 366 -28.96 -4.98 2.18
N ARG A 367 -29.92 -5.54 2.94
CA ARG A 367 -31.36 -5.48 2.62
C ARG A 367 -31.91 -4.05 2.57
N LYS A 368 -31.30 -3.11 3.30
CA LYS A 368 -31.66 -1.68 3.18
C LYS A 368 -31.44 -1.09 1.78
N ASN A 369 -30.62 -1.73 0.96
CA ASN A 369 -30.31 -1.38 -0.42
C ASN A 369 -30.83 -2.43 -1.42
N GLU A 370 -31.68 -3.37 -0.98
CA GLU A 370 -32.10 -4.56 -1.75
C GLU A 370 -32.62 -4.19 -3.14
N LYS A 371 -33.57 -3.26 -3.22
CA LYS A 371 -34.16 -2.84 -4.50
C LYS A 371 -33.13 -2.31 -5.50
N GLU A 372 -32.18 -1.49 -5.05
CA GLU A 372 -31.13 -0.94 -5.91
C GLU A 372 -30.15 -2.04 -6.36
N ILE A 373 -29.76 -2.92 -5.44
CA ILE A 373 -28.78 -3.99 -5.71
C ILE A 373 -29.36 -5.05 -6.65
N GLU A 374 -30.59 -5.51 -6.41
CA GLU A 374 -31.23 -6.52 -7.26
C GLU A 374 -31.37 -6.04 -8.72
N ALA A 375 -31.47 -4.72 -8.96
CA ALA A 375 -31.52 -4.16 -10.31
C ALA A 375 -30.21 -4.33 -11.11
N VAL A 376 -29.06 -4.43 -10.44
CA VAL A 376 -27.74 -4.56 -11.09
C VAL A 376 -27.21 -6.00 -11.11
N LEU A 377 -27.75 -6.90 -10.28
CA LEU A 377 -27.28 -8.30 -10.20
C LEU A 377 -27.33 -9.08 -11.52
N PRO A 378 -28.35 -8.96 -12.40
CA PRO A 378 -28.37 -9.69 -13.65
C PRO A 378 -27.13 -9.45 -14.54
N GLY A 379 -26.57 -8.23 -14.50
CA GLY A 379 -25.35 -7.89 -15.22
C GLY A 379 -24.09 -8.57 -14.69
N LEU A 380 -24.12 -9.12 -13.47
CA LEU A 380 -23.00 -9.78 -12.81
C LEU A 380 -22.97 -11.29 -13.03
N GLU A 381 -24.07 -11.89 -13.49
CA GLU A 381 -24.25 -13.35 -13.57
C GLU A 381 -23.16 -14.09 -14.36
N PRO A 382 -22.63 -13.57 -15.49
CA PRO A 382 -21.55 -14.24 -16.21
C PRO A 382 -20.30 -14.44 -15.33
N LEU A 383 -19.93 -13.43 -14.53
CA LEU A 383 -18.77 -13.50 -13.64
C LEU A 383 -19.08 -14.36 -12.40
N LEU A 384 -20.30 -14.25 -11.86
CA LEU A 384 -20.73 -15.08 -10.73
C LEU A 384 -20.70 -16.57 -11.07
N THR A 385 -21.13 -16.94 -12.28
CA THR A 385 -21.06 -18.33 -12.76
C THR A 385 -19.61 -18.81 -12.81
N ARG A 386 -18.68 -17.99 -13.34
CA ARG A 386 -17.24 -18.31 -13.34
C ARG A 386 -16.69 -18.50 -11.93
N LEU A 387 -17.03 -17.63 -10.99
CA LEU A 387 -16.53 -17.68 -9.61
C LEU A 387 -17.11 -18.86 -8.83
N LYS A 388 -18.41 -19.17 -8.98
CA LYS A 388 -19.04 -20.35 -8.35
C LYS A 388 -18.34 -21.65 -8.76
N ASN A 389 -17.96 -21.79 -10.03
CA ASN A 389 -17.22 -22.96 -10.54
C ASN A 389 -15.80 -23.11 -9.95
N LYS A 390 -15.27 -22.08 -9.28
CA LYS A 390 -13.96 -22.13 -8.61
C LYS A 390 -14.07 -22.37 -7.09
N ILE A 391 -15.21 -22.03 -6.51
CA ILE A 391 -15.49 -22.20 -5.07
C ILE A 391 -16.07 -23.59 -4.78
N SER A 392 -16.79 -24.17 -5.76
CA SER A 392 -17.32 -25.55 -5.74
C SER A 392 -16.19 -26.55 -5.93
#